data_AF-A0A950A2A0-F1
#
_entry.id   AF-A0A950A2A0-F1
#
_cell.length_a   1.000
_cell.length_b   1.000
_cell.length_c   1.000
_cell.angle_alpha   90.00
_cell.angle_beta   90.00
_cell.angle_gamma   90.00
#
_symmetry.space_group_name_H-M   'P 1'
#
loop_
_entity.id
_entity.type
_entity.pdbx_description
1 polymer ?
#
loop_
_entity_poly.entity_id
_entity_poly.type
_entity_poly.pdbx_seq_one_letter_code
_entity_poly.pdbx_strand_id
1 'polypeptide(L)'
;MPKFLQWVQDGYKVYTDTSWAIGFGARWLLTEIEQTGIGGDRVFFGSDEPWSDFDSEYWKINGIRTISQELKDRVFWQNYEELFAGRG
;
A
#
# COMPACT_ATOMS: atom_id res chain seq x y z
N MET A 1 12.29 -9.89 -4.70
CA MET A 1 11.66 -8.78 -3.96
C MET A 1 11.58 -7.54 -4.84
N PRO A 2 10.48 -6.78 -4.83
CA PRO A 2 10.39 -5.54 -5.57
C PRO A 2 11.43 -4.55 -5.03
N LYS A 3 12.12 -3.84 -5.92
CA LYS A 3 13.18 -2.85 -5.60
C LYS A 3 12.73 -1.82 -4.56
N PHE A 4 11.43 -1.50 -4.55
CA PHE A 4 10.79 -0.66 -3.54
C PHE A 4 11.06 -1.12 -2.10
N LEU A 5 10.77 -2.38 -1.77
CA LEU A 5 10.95 -2.87 -0.41
C LEU A 5 12.43 -2.94 -0.01
N GLN A 6 13.32 -3.18 -0.98
CA GLN A 6 14.77 -3.06 -0.73
C GLN A 6 15.16 -1.62 -0.36
N TRP A 7 14.65 -0.62 -1.09
CA TRP A 7 14.91 0.78 -0.76
C TRP A 7 14.38 1.16 0.63
N VAL A 8 13.20 0.66 1.01
CA VAL A 8 12.68 0.86 2.36
C VAL A 8 13.63 0.25 3.39
N GLN A 9 14.08 -0.98 3.17
CA GLN A 9 15.01 -1.68 4.06
C GLN A 9 16.38 -0.99 4.15
N ASP A 10 16.86 -0.41 3.05
CA ASP A 10 18.10 0.37 2.97
C ASP A 10 17.97 1.76 3.63
N GLY A 11 16.78 2.11 4.16
CA GLY A 11 16.54 3.36 4.88
C GLY A 11 16.17 4.56 4.01
N TYR A 12 15.87 4.36 2.72
CA TYR A 12 15.38 5.44 1.87
C TYR A 12 13.96 5.83 2.26
N LYS A 13 13.69 7.15 2.23
CA LYS A 13 12.36 7.72 2.43
C LYS A 13 11.56 7.71 1.13
N VAL A 14 11.20 6.51 0.67
CA VAL A 14 10.38 6.30 -0.53
C VAL A 14 8.99 5.81 -0.16
N TYR A 15 8.00 6.25 -0.92
CA TYR A 15 6.60 5.86 -0.76
C TYR A 15 6.05 5.45 -2.13
N THR A 16 5.01 4.64 -2.13
CA THR A 16 4.28 4.26 -3.35
C THR A 16 2.79 4.19 -3.06
N ASP A 17 1.97 4.37 -4.08
CA ASP A 17 0.55 4.03 -4.04
C ASP A 17 0.26 2.78 -4.90
N THR A 18 -0.99 2.32 -4.85
CA THR A 18 -1.45 1.13 -5.59
C THR A 18 -2.26 1.44 -6.84
N SER A 19 -2.44 2.70 -7.22
CA SER A 19 -3.22 3.06 -8.40
C SER A 19 -2.64 2.41 -9.66
N TRP A 20 -3.51 2.01 -10.59
CA TRP A 20 -3.14 1.34 -11.84
C TRP A 20 -2.31 0.06 -11.71
N ALA A 21 -2.10 -0.45 -10.50
CA ALA A 21 -1.43 -1.72 -10.31
C ALA A 21 -2.25 -2.82 -11.01
N ILE A 22 -1.58 -3.61 -11.84
CA ILE A 22 -2.15 -4.84 -12.39
C ILE A 22 -2.61 -5.69 -11.20
N GLY A 23 -3.80 -6.28 -11.24
CA GLY A 23 -4.48 -6.80 -10.05
C GLY A 23 -3.68 -7.78 -9.16
N PHE A 24 -2.69 -8.50 -9.70
CA PHE A 24 -1.79 -9.33 -8.89
C PHE A 24 -0.72 -8.53 -8.12
N GLY A 25 -0.34 -7.35 -8.62
CA GLY A 25 0.76 -6.52 -8.11
C GLY A 25 0.49 -5.99 -6.71
N ALA A 26 -0.68 -5.38 -6.48
CA ALA A 26 -1.08 -4.92 -5.15
C ALA A 26 -1.15 -6.10 -4.16
N ARG A 27 -1.76 -7.22 -4.59
CA ARG A 27 -1.84 -8.43 -3.78
C ARG A 27 -0.46 -8.97 -3.41
N TRP A 28 0.44 -9.07 -4.38
CA TRP A 28 1.79 -9.57 -4.16
C TRP A 28 2.56 -8.67 -3.20
N LEU A 29 2.61 -7.36 -3.48
CA LEU A 29 3.30 -6.39 -2.62
C LEU A 29 2.81 -6.47 -1.17
N LEU A 30 1.50 -6.37 -0.94
CA LEU A 30 0.95 -6.38 0.42
C LEU A 30 1.14 -7.74 1.12
N THR A 31 1.14 -8.85 0.39
CA THR A 31 1.45 -10.17 0.97
C THR A 31 2.91 -10.26 1.40
N GLU A 32 3.85 -9.73 0.63
CA GLU A 32 5.27 -9.68 1.01
C GLU A 32 5.49 -8.75 2.22
N ILE A 33 4.79 -7.61 2.27
CA ILE A 33 4.83 -6.70 3.42
C ILE A 33 4.32 -7.41 4.68
N GLU A 34 3.19 -8.10 4.61
CA GLU A 34 2.64 -8.86 5.74
C GLU A 34 3.63 -9.94 6.24
N GLN A 35 4.31 -10.64 5.32
CA GLN A 35 5.25 -11.70 5.67
C GLN A 35 6.58 -11.18 6.25
N THR A 36 7.07 -10.04 5.75
CA THR A 36 8.38 -9.50 6.11
C THR A 36 8.31 -8.43 7.22
N GLY A 37 7.15 -7.79 7.39
CA GLY A 37 6.97 -6.63 8.25
C GLY A 37 7.60 -5.34 7.72
N ILE A 38 8.10 -5.33 6.47
CA ILE A 38 8.85 -4.19 5.90
C ILE A 38 7.91 -3.33 5.05
N GLY A 39 7.89 -2.01 5.28
CA GLY A 39 7.27 -1.04 4.37
C GLY A 39 5.75 -0.91 4.45
N GLY A 40 5.10 -1.49 5.47
CA GLY A 40 3.67 -1.30 5.73
C GLY A 40 3.28 0.16 6.01
N ASP A 41 4.25 1.00 6.39
CA ASP A 41 4.13 2.44 6.64
C ASP A 41 4.54 3.30 5.42
N ARG A 42 4.69 2.70 4.23
CA ARG A 42 5.17 3.35 3.00
C ARG A 42 4.24 3.19 1.80
N VAL A 43 3.11 2.52 1.97
CA VAL A 43 2.15 2.25 0.89
C VAL A 43 0.85 3.01 1.15
N PHE A 44 0.33 3.68 0.11
CA PHE A 44 -0.94 4.40 0.16
C PHE A 44 -1.97 3.80 -0.81
N PHE A 45 -3.24 3.98 -0.48
CA PHE A 45 -4.32 3.79 -1.42
C PHE A 45 -4.39 4.98 -2.38
N GLY A 46 -4.53 4.69 -3.67
CA GLY A 46 -4.82 5.67 -4.71
C GLY A 46 -5.79 5.06 -5.71
N SER A 47 -6.89 5.77 -6.01
CA SER A 47 -7.84 5.36 -7.03
C SER A 47 -7.47 5.88 -8.41
N ASP A 48 -6.77 7.01 -8.51
CA ASP A 48 -6.48 7.72 -9.77
C ASP A 48 -7.75 8.08 -10.59
N GLU A 49 -8.83 8.46 -9.91
CA GLU A 49 -9.98 9.07 -10.58
C GLU A 49 -9.58 10.41 -11.23
N PRO A 50 -10.00 10.70 -12.47
CA PRO A 50 -11.00 9.99 -13.29
C PRO A 50 -10.41 8.98 -14.29
N TRP A 51 -9.12 8.62 -14.18
CA TRP A 51 -8.46 7.70 -15.10
C TRP A 51 -8.66 6.22 -14.75
N SER A 52 -9.08 5.92 -13.50
CA SER A 52 -9.57 4.60 -13.07
C SER A 52 -10.88 4.74 -12.25
N ASP A 53 -11.29 3.66 -11.59
CA ASP A 53 -12.55 3.52 -10.84
C ASP A 53 -12.28 3.16 -9.38
N PHE A 54 -12.85 3.94 -8.44
CA PHE A 54 -12.66 3.76 -7.00
C PHE A 54 -12.97 2.34 -6.53
N ASP A 55 -14.12 1.79 -6.93
CA ASP A 55 -14.57 0.47 -6.45
C ASP A 55 -13.60 -0.63 -6.91
N SER A 56 -13.14 -0.56 -8.15
CA SER A 56 -12.18 -1.52 -8.69
C SER A 56 -10.86 -1.51 -7.93
N GLU A 57 -10.30 -0.33 -7.62
CA GLU A 57 -9.04 -0.19 -6.88
C GLU A 57 -9.23 -0.59 -5.41
N TYR A 58 -10.36 -0.21 -4.80
CA TYR A 58 -10.71 -0.59 -3.43
C TYR A 58 -10.75 -2.11 -3.26
N TRP A 59 -11.42 -2.82 -4.17
CA TRP A 59 -11.56 -4.28 -4.08
C TRP A 59 -10.26 -5.04 -4.39
N LYS A 60 -9.32 -4.46 -5.14
CA LYS A 60 -7.97 -5.05 -5.31
C LYS A 60 -7.25 -5.21 -3.97
N ILE A 61 -7.46 -4.29 -3.02
CA ILE A 61 -6.85 -4.34 -1.70
C ILE A 61 -7.77 -5.01 -0.68
N ASN A 62 -9.02 -4.56 -0.57
CA ASN A 62 -9.95 -5.07 0.43
C ASN A 62 -10.26 -6.57 0.24
N GLY A 63 -10.25 -7.04 -1.01
CA GLY A 63 -10.47 -8.44 -1.36
C GLY A 63 -9.31 -9.39 -1.02
N ILE A 64 -8.14 -8.88 -0.61
CA ILE A 64 -6.99 -9.73 -0.24
C ILE A 64 -7.28 -10.43 1.09
N ARG A 65 -7.22 -11.76 1.08
CA ARG A 65 -7.52 -12.61 2.26
C ARG A 65 -6.28 -13.01 3.07
N THR A 66 -5.09 -12.79 2.52
CA THR A 66 -3.81 -13.25 3.08
C THR A 66 -3.11 -12.20 3.93
N ILE A 67 -3.72 -11.03 4.13
CA ILE A 67 -3.17 -9.92 4.89
C ILE A 67 -4.13 -9.50 6.00
N SER A 68 -3.59 -8.92 7.06
CA SER A 68 -4.32 -8.43 8.21
C SER A 68 -5.23 -7.25 7.85
N GLN A 69 -6.26 -7.02 8.67
CA GLN A 69 -7.07 -5.81 8.57
C GLN A 69 -6.24 -4.56 8.94
N GLU A 70 -5.29 -4.69 9.87
CA GLU A 70 -4.38 -3.62 10.25
C GLU A 70 -3.56 -3.11 9.05
N LEU A 71 -3.00 -4.01 8.25
CA LEU A 71 -2.26 -3.61 7.05
C LEU A 71 -3.16 -2.93 6.02
N LYS A 72 -4.41 -3.37 5.87
CA LYS A 72 -5.38 -2.71 4.99
C LYS A 72 -5.69 -1.30 5.47
N ASP A 73 -5.95 -1.12 6.77
CA ASP A 73 -6.27 0.19 7.35
C ASP A 73 -5.09 1.16 7.22
N ARG A 74 -3.85 0.66 7.38
CA ARG A 74 -2.63 1.41 7.11
C ARG A 74 -2.60 1.95 5.69
N VAL A 75 -2.80 1.09 4.70
CA VAL A 75 -2.77 1.45 3.28
C VAL A 75 -3.91 2.41 2.94
N PHE A 76 -5.13 2.15 3.43
CA PHE A 76 -6.30 2.94 3.07
C PHE A 76 -6.26 4.36 3.63
N TRP A 77 -5.80 4.56 4.87
CA TRP A 77 -5.90 5.87 5.50
C TRP A 77 -4.84 6.17 6.56
N GLN A 78 -4.43 5.22 7.42
CA GLN A 78 -3.58 5.58 8.57
C GLN A 78 -2.22 6.13 8.14
N ASN A 79 -1.59 5.54 7.11
CA ASN A 79 -0.31 6.04 6.63
C ASN A 79 -0.44 7.48 6.14
N TYR A 80 -1.55 7.82 5.47
CA TYR A 80 -1.78 9.16 4.96
C TYR A 80 -1.96 10.16 6.11
N GLU A 81 -2.73 9.78 7.13
CA GLU A 81 -2.88 10.59 8.33
C GLU A 81 -1.54 10.80 9.07
N GLU A 82 -0.76 9.74 9.28
CA GLU A 82 0.54 9.81 9.94
C GLU A 82 1.50 10.75 9.21
N LEU A 83 1.54 10.69 7.87
CA LEU A 83 2.46 11.50 7.07
C LEU A 83 2.00 12.95 6.87
N PHE A 84 0.70 13.18 6.64
CA PHE A 84 0.18 14.48 6.18
C PHE A 84 -0.71 15.21 7.19
N ALA A 85 -1.31 14.53 8.18
CA ALA A 85 -2.22 15.17 9.13
C ALA A 85 -1.53 15.88 10.32
N GLY A 86 -0.22 16.10 10.26
CA GLY A 86 0.48 16.99 11.20
C GLY A 86 0.72 16.42 12.59
N ARG A 87 1.10 15.14 12.69
CA ARG A 87 1.70 14.54 13.90
C ARG A 87 3.20 14.21 13.73
N GLY A 88 3.89 14.97 12.88
CA GLY A 88 5.34 14.92 12.69
C GLY A 88 6.06 16.05 13.41
#